data_AF-A0A528AYY6-F1
#
_entry.id   AF-A0A528AYY6-F1
#
_cell.length_a   1.000
_cell.length_b   1.000
_cell.length_c   1.000
_cell.angle_alpha   90.00
_cell.angle_beta   90.00
_cell.angle_gamma   90.00
#
_symmetry.space_group_name_H-M   'P 1'
#
loop_
_entity.id
_entity.type
_entity.pdbx_description
1 polymer ?
#
loop_
_entity_poly.entity_id
_entity_poly.type
_entity_poly.pdbx_seq_one_letter_code
_entity_poly.pdbx_strand_id
1 'polypeptide(L)'
;QSWVFPAVLGRTQEATNTFSIKSGSSDDLTGVKIGSFWSGNPARGLPRHNSTIVLLDQHTGRLGAVIEAGKVNAYRTAAADAVAADLLARKQAKALAIFGAGNQAGFEVMALARIRPIET
;
A
#
# COMPACT_ATOMS: atom_id res chain seq x y z
N GLN A 1 2.22 -6.74 -21.30
CA GLN A 1 0.86 -6.81 -20.73
C GLN A 1 0.94 -7.11 -19.23
N SER A 2 0.08 -6.50 -18.41
CA SER A 2 0.04 -6.77 -16.96
C SER A 2 -1.18 -7.60 -16.54
N TRP A 3 -0.98 -8.55 -15.64
CA TRP A 3 -2.03 -9.44 -15.12
C TRP A 3 -2.08 -9.39 -13.60
N VAL A 4 -3.30 -9.46 -13.06
CA VAL A 4 -3.56 -9.65 -11.63
C VAL A 4 -4.43 -10.89 -11.48
N PHE A 5 -4.19 -11.66 -10.44
CA PHE A 5 -4.92 -12.90 -10.18
C PHE A 5 -5.78 -12.76 -8.92
N PRO A 6 -6.79 -13.62 -8.72
CA PRO A 6 -7.64 -13.59 -7.54
C PRO A 6 -6.83 -13.59 -6.24
N ALA A 7 -7.22 -12.71 -5.31
CA ALA A 7 -6.56 -12.63 -4.01
C ALA A 7 -6.95 -13.82 -3.14
N VAL A 8 -5.97 -14.39 -2.44
CA VAL A 8 -6.22 -15.34 -1.35
C VAL A 8 -6.34 -14.55 -0.06
N LEU A 9 -7.41 -14.77 0.70
CA LEU A 9 -7.65 -14.14 1.99
C LEU A 9 -7.56 -15.20 3.08
N GLY A 10 -6.83 -14.90 4.14
CA GLY A 10 -6.65 -15.80 5.28
C GLY A 10 -6.85 -15.08 6.60
N ARG A 11 -7.11 -15.87 7.65
CA ARG A 11 -7.22 -15.42 9.03
C ARG A 11 -6.30 -16.25 9.90
N THR A 12 -5.86 -15.67 11.01
CA THR A 12 -5.15 -16.44 12.04
C THR A 12 -6.16 -17.08 13.01
N GLN A 13 -5.67 -17.77 14.03
CA GLN A 13 -6.53 -18.25 15.14
C GLN A 13 -7.20 -17.08 15.88
N GLU A 14 -6.53 -15.93 15.95
CA GLU A 14 -7.12 -14.68 16.40
C GLU A 14 -7.97 -14.09 15.26
N ALA A 15 -9.29 -14.05 15.45
CA ALA A 15 -10.26 -13.68 14.42
C ALA A 15 -10.08 -12.26 13.88
N THR A 16 -9.50 -11.38 14.70
CA THR A 16 -9.24 -9.98 14.34
C THR A 16 -7.97 -9.80 13.50
N ASN A 17 -7.13 -10.83 13.36
CA ASN A 17 -5.93 -10.79 12.54
C ASN A 17 -6.16 -11.48 11.20
N THR A 18 -5.81 -10.78 10.12
CA THR A 18 -6.00 -11.26 8.76
C THR A 18 -4.74 -11.11 7.93
N PHE A 19 -4.61 -11.93 6.91
CA PHE A 19 -3.59 -11.76 5.88
C PHE A 19 -4.18 -11.97 4.50
N SER A 20 -3.48 -11.49 3.47
CA SER A 20 -3.88 -11.66 2.09
C SER A 20 -2.68 -11.89 1.20
N ILE A 21 -2.85 -12.70 0.16
CA ILE A 21 -1.85 -12.93 -0.88
C ILE A 21 -2.42 -12.39 -2.18
N LYS A 22 -1.68 -11.49 -2.82
CA LYS A 22 -2.05 -10.87 -4.09
C LYS A 22 -0.91 -11.10 -5.06
N SER A 23 -1.16 -11.87 -6.12
CA SER A 23 -0.18 -12.14 -7.16
C SER A 23 -0.45 -11.31 -8.41
N GLY A 24 0.62 -11.01 -9.14
CA GLY A 24 0.54 -10.30 -10.40
C GLY A 24 1.81 -10.48 -11.22
N SER A 25 1.71 -10.15 -12.50
CA SER A 25 2.82 -10.18 -13.44
C SER A 25 2.74 -9.02 -14.42
N SER A 26 3.89 -8.59 -14.92
CA SER A 26 4.07 -7.73 -16.08
C SER A 26 5.08 -8.37 -17.03
N ASP A 27 5.47 -7.66 -18.08
CA ASP A 27 6.48 -8.14 -19.03
C ASP A 27 7.86 -8.30 -18.36
N ASP A 28 8.15 -7.51 -17.32
CA ASP A 28 9.46 -7.46 -16.68
C ASP A 28 9.50 -8.11 -15.29
N LEU A 29 8.36 -8.21 -14.61
CA LEU A 29 8.30 -8.59 -13.19
C LEU A 29 7.12 -9.53 -12.91
N THR A 30 7.38 -10.64 -12.22
CA THR A 30 6.35 -11.45 -11.56
C THR A 30 6.56 -11.40 -10.05
N GLY A 31 5.47 -11.40 -9.29
CA GLY A 31 5.61 -11.47 -7.85
C GLY A 31 4.32 -11.66 -7.09
N VAL A 32 4.49 -11.73 -5.78
CA VAL A 32 3.39 -11.79 -4.82
C VAL A 32 3.60 -10.74 -3.74
N LYS A 33 2.50 -10.13 -3.31
CA LYS A 33 2.45 -9.34 -2.09
C LYS A 33 1.64 -10.08 -1.04
N ILE A 34 2.25 -10.30 0.11
CA ILE A 34 1.62 -10.83 1.30
C ILE A 34 1.34 -9.65 2.23
N GLY A 35 0.07 -9.25 2.36
CA GLY A 35 -0.35 -8.20 3.28
C GLY A 35 -0.83 -8.78 4.59
N SER A 36 -0.51 -8.13 5.72
CA SER A 36 -0.94 -8.51 7.06
C SER A 36 -1.70 -7.38 7.74
N PHE A 37 -2.70 -7.74 8.54
CA PHE A 37 -3.42 -6.84 9.43
C PHE A 37 -3.54 -7.45 10.82
N TRP A 38 -2.84 -6.87 11.80
CA TRP A 38 -2.86 -7.30 13.19
C TRP A 38 -3.48 -6.20 14.05
N SER A 39 -4.69 -6.45 14.54
CA SER A 39 -5.52 -5.45 15.23
C SER A 39 -4.86 -4.90 16.51
N GLY A 40 -4.20 -5.79 17.27
CA GLY A 40 -3.56 -5.50 18.56
C GLY A 40 -2.13 -4.97 18.47
N ASN A 41 -1.55 -4.81 17.28
CA ASN A 41 -0.19 -4.28 17.11
C ASN A 41 0.07 -2.90 17.73
N PRO A 42 -0.89 -1.95 17.77
CA PRO A 42 -0.66 -0.66 18.42
C PRO A 42 -0.26 -0.77 19.89
N ALA A 43 -0.77 -1.78 20.62
CA ALA A 43 -0.39 -2.02 22.02
C ALA A 43 1.09 -2.45 22.17
N ARG A 44 1.74 -2.83 21.07
CA ARG A 44 3.16 -3.21 20.99
C ARG A 44 4.01 -2.15 20.28
N GLY A 45 3.46 -0.97 20.00
CA GLY A 45 4.14 0.07 19.23
C GLY A 45 4.34 -0.28 17.74
N LEU A 46 3.61 -1.28 17.22
CA LEU A 46 3.71 -1.72 15.83
C LEU A 46 2.52 -1.22 14.98
N PRO A 47 2.72 -0.99 13.67
CA PRO A 47 1.61 -0.72 12.75
C PRO A 47 0.64 -1.91 12.66
N ARG A 48 -0.66 -1.62 12.48
CA ARG A 48 -1.66 -2.68 12.20
C ARG A 48 -1.40 -3.35 10.87
N HIS A 49 -1.08 -2.56 9.85
CA HIS A 49 -0.83 -3.05 8.49
C HIS A 49 0.67 -3.21 8.25
N ASN A 50 1.06 -4.34 7.68
CA ASN A 50 2.36 -4.50 7.05
C ASN A 50 2.20 -5.29 5.74
N SER A 51 3.27 -5.39 4.95
CA SER A 51 3.30 -6.28 3.81
C SER A 51 4.70 -6.73 3.48
N THR A 52 4.82 -7.90 2.87
CA THR A 52 6.05 -8.41 2.26
C THR A 52 5.82 -8.58 0.76
N ILE A 53 6.77 -8.14 -0.05
CA ILE A 53 6.76 -8.35 -1.50
C ILE A 53 7.84 -9.36 -1.83
N VAL A 54 7.49 -10.37 -2.63
CA VAL A 54 8.42 -11.32 -3.22
C VAL A 54 8.40 -11.10 -4.73
N LEU A 55 9.57 -10.78 -5.29
CA LEU A 55 9.77 -10.60 -6.72
C LEU A 55 10.53 -11.80 -7.28
N LEU A 56 10.01 -12.35 -8.36
CA LEU A 56 10.62 -13.42 -9.14
C LEU A 56 11.16 -12.83 -10.45
N ASP A 57 12.30 -13.34 -10.87
CA ASP A 57 12.81 -13.13 -12.21
C ASP A 57 11.81 -13.73 -13.22
N GLN A 58 11.31 -12.89 -14.12
CA GLN A 58 10.23 -13.26 -15.06
C GLN A 58 10.64 -14.38 -16.03
N HIS A 59 11.93 -14.47 -16.36
CA HIS A 59 12.43 -15.38 -17.39
C HIS A 59 12.84 -16.74 -16.83
N THR A 60 13.29 -16.78 -15.57
CA THR A 60 13.85 -17.98 -14.94
C THR A 60 13.03 -18.50 -13.76
N GLY A 61 12.09 -17.69 -13.24
CA GLY A 61 11.31 -17.99 -12.05
C GLY A 61 12.10 -17.96 -10.74
N ARG A 62 13.40 -17.60 -10.79
CA ARG A 62 14.25 -17.54 -9.60
C ARG A 62 13.86 -16.36 -8.71
N LEU A 63 14.09 -16.50 -7.41
CA LEU A 63 13.89 -15.41 -6.46
C LEU A 63 14.83 -14.24 -6.80
N GLY A 64 14.25 -13.08 -7.09
CA GLY A 64 14.99 -11.84 -7.32
C GLY A 64 15.15 -11.01 -6.04
N ALA A 65 14.05 -10.81 -5.31
CA ALA A 65 14.07 -10.02 -4.07
C ALA A 65 12.94 -10.41 -3.11
N VAL A 66 13.18 -10.20 -1.81
CA VAL A 66 12.17 -10.17 -0.75
C VAL A 66 12.28 -8.84 -0.02
N ILE A 67 11.18 -8.12 0.07
CA ILE A 67 11.15 -6.75 0.58
C ILE A 67 10.09 -6.66 1.67
N GLU A 68 10.48 -6.24 2.87
CA GLU A 68 9.50 -5.73 3.84
C GLU A 68 8.97 -4.39 3.33
N ALA A 69 7.71 -4.39 2.95
CA ALA A 69 7.11 -3.36 2.11
C ALA A 69 6.06 -2.52 2.83
N GLY A 70 6.05 -2.47 4.17
CA GLY A 70 5.11 -1.64 4.93
C GLY A 70 5.15 -0.17 4.50
N LYS A 71 6.35 0.41 4.43
CA LYS A 71 6.55 1.82 4.02
C LYS A 71 6.24 2.06 2.54
N VAL A 72 6.69 1.15 1.66
CA VAL A 72 6.40 1.20 0.21
C VAL A 72 4.90 1.11 -0.05
N ASN A 73 4.18 0.24 0.68
CA ASN A 73 2.73 0.12 0.55
C ASN A 73 2.00 1.41 0.95
N ALA A 74 2.52 2.15 1.94
CA ALA A 74 1.97 3.45 2.30
C ALA A 74 2.23 4.51 1.20
N TYR A 75 3.48 4.62 0.72
CA TYR A 75 3.84 5.56 -0.34
C TYR A 75 3.05 5.32 -1.63
N ARG A 76 2.97 4.06 -2.11
CA ARG A 76 2.29 3.77 -3.37
C ARG A 76 0.79 4.02 -3.30
N THR A 77 0.20 3.91 -2.10
CA THR A 77 -1.22 4.19 -1.89
C THR A 77 -1.44 5.70 -1.97
N ALA A 78 -0.65 6.48 -1.22
CA ALA A 78 -0.72 7.94 -1.28
C ALA A 78 -0.37 8.53 -2.66
N ALA A 79 0.55 7.90 -3.39
CA ALA A 79 0.86 8.30 -4.75
C ALA A 79 -0.30 8.04 -5.71
N ALA A 80 -0.98 6.90 -5.60
CA ALA A 80 -2.16 6.60 -6.41
C ALA A 80 -3.30 7.58 -6.10
N ASP A 81 -3.53 7.88 -4.82
CA ASP A 81 -4.54 8.84 -4.38
C ASP A 81 -4.20 10.27 -4.83
N ALA A 82 -2.92 10.66 -4.81
CA ALA A 82 -2.47 11.93 -5.37
C ALA A 82 -2.67 12.01 -6.89
N VAL A 83 -2.41 10.94 -7.65
CA VAL A 83 -2.73 10.89 -9.10
C VAL A 83 -4.23 11.05 -9.34
N ALA A 84 -5.06 10.36 -8.56
CA ALA A 84 -6.52 10.50 -8.64
C ALA A 84 -6.95 11.93 -8.31
N ALA A 85 -6.43 12.53 -7.24
CA ALA A 85 -6.69 13.91 -6.88
C ALA A 85 -6.18 14.88 -7.94
N ASP A 86 -5.07 14.58 -8.61
CA ASP A 86 -4.56 15.43 -9.67
C ASP A 86 -5.54 15.54 -10.83
N LEU A 87 -6.10 14.41 -11.24
CA LEU A 87 -7.02 14.31 -12.37
C LEU A 87 -8.45 14.77 -12.03
N LEU A 88 -8.90 14.55 -10.80
CA LEU A 88 -10.32 14.67 -10.44
C LEU A 88 -10.64 15.89 -9.57
N ALA A 89 -9.70 16.37 -8.75
CA ALA A 89 -9.94 17.51 -7.86
C ALA A 89 -9.69 18.84 -8.58
N ARG A 90 -10.36 19.90 -8.11
CA ARG A 90 -10.08 21.28 -8.54
C ARG A 90 -8.58 21.59 -8.36
N LYS A 91 -7.93 22.11 -9.40
CA LYS A 91 -6.48 22.39 -9.38
C LYS A 91 -6.07 23.37 -8.26
N GLN A 92 -6.97 24.28 -7.89
CA GLN A 92 -6.75 25.28 -6.83
C GLN A 92 -7.38 24.89 -5.49
N ALA A 93 -7.62 23.60 -5.24
CA ALA A 93 -8.05 23.14 -3.92
C ALA A 93 -6.94 23.41 -2.89
N LYS A 94 -7.32 24.09 -1.79
CA LYS A 94 -6.38 24.54 -0.74
C LYS A 94 -6.66 23.95 0.64
N ALA A 95 -7.89 23.53 0.90
CA ALA A 95 -8.28 22.88 2.14
C ALA A 95 -8.25 21.37 1.96
N LEU A 96 -7.54 20.68 2.86
CA LEU A 96 -7.48 19.22 2.93
C LEU A 96 -8.06 18.76 4.27
N ALA A 97 -9.18 18.05 4.23
CA ALA A 97 -9.74 17.39 5.40
C ALA A 97 -9.27 15.93 5.43
N ILE A 98 -8.72 15.50 6.58
CA ILE A 98 -8.26 14.12 6.80
C ILE A 98 -9.13 13.46 7.87
N PHE A 99 -9.79 12.36 7.51
CA PHE A 99 -10.56 11.56 8.45
C PHE A 99 -9.73 10.36 8.91
N GLY A 100 -9.26 10.43 10.16
CA GLY A 100 -8.39 9.43 10.78
C GLY A 100 -6.91 9.79 10.71
N ALA A 101 -6.21 9.74 11.84
CA ALA A 101 -4.81 10.11 11.98
C ALA A 101 -3.88 8.89 12.14
N GLY A 102 -4.19 7.80 11.43
CA GLY A 102 -3.40 6.56 11.45
C GLY A 102 -2.15 6.64 10.56
N ASN A 103 -1.41 5.53 10.46
CA ASN A 103 -0.14 5.43 9.71
C ASN A 103 -0.22 6.02 8.28
N GLN A 104 -1.33 5.84 7.57
CA GLN A 104 -1.49 6.31 6.20
C GLN A 104 -1.65 7.83 6.09
N ALA A 105 -2.24 8.49 7.10
CA ALA A 105 -2.63 9.90 7.03
C ALA A 105 -1.46 10.83 6.69
N GLY A 106 -0.29 10.60 7.31
CA GLY A 106 0.91 11.39 7.01
C GLY A 106 1.37 11.24 5.56
N PHE A 107 1.28 10.03 4.98
CA PHE A 107 1.66 9.80 3.59
C PHE A 107 0.72 10.51 2.62
N GLU A 108 -0.59 10.49 2.89
CA GLU A 108 -1.59 11.21 2.08
C GLU A 108 -1.35 12.71 2.11
N VAL A 109 -1.19 13.29 3.31
CA VAL A 109 -0.92 14.72 3.46
C VAL A 109 0.35 15.12 2.72
N MET A 110 1.43 14.35 2.87
CA MET A 110 2.69 14.61 2.16
C MET A 110 2.53 14.55 0.63
N ALA A 111 1.78 13.57 0.11
CA ALA A 111 1.61 13.41 -1.33
C ALA A 111 0.72 14.53 -1.91
N LEU A 112 -0.40 14.83 -1.27
CA LEU A 112 -1.33 15.86 -1.72
C LEU A 112 -0.75 17.28 -1.60
N ALA A 113 -0.02 17.58 -0.53
CA ALA A 113 0.65 18.87 -0.35
C ALA A 113 1.75 19.13 -1.41
N ARG A 114 2.26 18.10 -2.10
CA ARG A 114 3.19 18.30 -3.22
C ARG A 114 2.52 18.71 -4.52
N ILE A 115 1.25 18.42 -4.69
CA ILE A 115 0.52 18.65 -5.95
C ILE A 115 -0.59 19.68 -5.82
N ARG A 116 -0.88 20.17 -4.60
CA ARG A 116 -1.90 21.17 -4.31
C ARG A 116 -1.35 22.24 -3.37
N PRO A 117 -1.80 23.50 -3.50
CA PRO A 117 -1.43 24.59 -2.60
C PRO A 117 -2.21 24.49 -1.28
N ILE A 118 -1.95 23.43 -0.51
CA ILE A 118 -2.63 23.19 0.77
C ILE A 118 -2.20 24.27 1.78
N GLU A 119 -3.18 24.97 2.35
CA GLU A 119 -2.96 25.97 3.40
C GLU A 119 -2.82 25.26 4.76
N THR A 120 -1.85 25.69 5.56
CA THR A 120 -1.49 25.13 6.88
C THR A 120 -1.79 26.11 8.00
#